data_AF-A0A7X6YV72-F1
#
_entry.id   AF-A0A7X6YV72-F1
#
_cell.length_a   1.000
_cell.length_b   1.000
_cell.length_c   1.000
_cell.angle_alpha   90.00
_cell.angle_beta   90.00
_cell.angle_gamma   90.00
#
_symmetry.space_group_name_H-M   'P 1'
#
loop_
_entity.id
_entity.type
_entity.pdbx_description
1 polymer ?
#
loop_
_entity_poly.entity_id
_entity_poly.type
_entity_poly.pdbx_seq_one_letter_code
_entity_poly.pdbx_strand_id
1 'polypeptide(L)'
;TVSCVSGTSRRGALLARQHQGLCENMEGAATARVCREFGLPLLELRCVSNLVEERDLRKWRLREACDRCGEAAALLLQGLRHD
;
A
#
# COMPACT_ATOMS: atom_id res chain seq x y z
N THR A 1 7.74 -13.13 5.52
CA THR A 1 7.81 -13.52 4.10
C THR A 1 8.12 -12.28 3.28
N VAL A 2 9.30 -12.17 2.65
CA VAL A 2 9.75 -10.94 1.92
C VAL A 2 10.07 -11.29 0.46
N SER A 3 9.25 -12.12 -0.17
CA SER A 3 9.68 -12.82 -1.39
C SER A 3 9.71 -11.95 -2.65
N CYS A 4 9.05 -10.77 -2.65
CA CYS A 4 8.86 -9.98 -3.87
C CYS A 4 9.07 -8.46 -3.72
N VAL A 5 9.49 -7.96 -2.55
CA VAL A 5 9.76 -6.52 -2.38
C VAL A 5 10.87 -6.07 -3.34
N SER A 6 10.81 -4.86 -3.87
CA SER A 6 11.85 -4.38 -4.78
C SER A 6 13.21 -4.36 -4.11
N GLY A 7 13.25 -3.83 -2.87
CA GLY A 7 14.44 -3.76 -2.01
C GLY A 7 15.63 -2.93 -2.55
N THR A 8 15.55 -2.52 -3.81
CA THR A 8 16.56 -1.76 -4.56
C THR A 8 15.86 -0.78 -5.48
N SER A 9 16.54 0.33 -5.77
CA SER A 9 16.01 1.40 -6.63
C SER A 9 15.82 0.92 -8.08
N ARG A 10 16.75 0.08 -8.56
CA ARG A 10 16.71 -0.49 -9.92
C ARG A 10 15.48 -1.37 -10.13
N ARG A 11 15.18 -2.26 -9.19
CA ARG A 11 14.00 -3.14 -9.28
C ARG A 11 12.70 -2.34 -9.16
N GLY A 12 12.66 -1.35 -8.27
CA GLY A 12 11.53 -0.43 -8.15
C GLY A 12 11.21 0.29 -9.45
N ALA A 13 12.22 0.86 -10.11
CA ALA A 13 12.04 1.54 -11.39
C ALA A 13 11.56 0.60 -12.51
N LEU A 14 12.04 -0.65 -12.54
CA LEU A 14 11.57 -1.66 -13.49
C LEU A 14 10.08 -1.95 -13.28
N LEU A 15 9.66 -2.23 -12.04
CA LEU A 15 8.27 -2.54 -11.72
C LEU A 15 7.34 -1.35 -11.97
N ALA A 16 7.77 -0.13 -11.65
CA ALA A 16 7.01 1.09 -11.93
C ALA A 16 6.76 1.25 -13.44
N ARG A 17 7.76 1.00 -14.29
CA ARG A 17 7.59 1.05 -15.75
C ARG A 17 6.67 -0.05 -16.28
N GLN A 18 6.80 -1.26 -15.75
CA GLN A 18 6.04 -2.43 -16.23
C GLN A 18 4.56 -2.38 -15.82
N HIS A 19 4.27 -1.90 -14.62
CA HIS A 19 2.93 -1.97 -14.04
C HIS A 19 2.25 -0.61 -13.87
N GLN A 20 2.97 0.49 -14.04
CA GLN A 20 2.48 1.87 -13.82
C GLN A 20 1.84 2.04 -12.43
N GLY A 21 2.32 1.28 -11.43
CA GLY A 21 1.81 1.31 -10.06
C GLY A 21 2.24 2.56 -9.30
N LEU A 22 1.37 3.06 -8.43
CA LEU A 22 1.63 4.22 -7.58
C LEU A 22 2.52 3.88 -6.35
N CYS A 23 2.41 2.66 -5.85
CA CYS A 23 3.21 2.15 -4.74
C CYS A 23 3.35 0.63 -4.85
N GLU A 24 4.32 0.05 -4.13
CA GLU A 24 4.40 -1.38 -3.90
C GLU A 24 3.93 -1.72 -2.48
N ASN A 25 3.24 -2.84 -2.34
CA ASN A 25 2.88 -3.43 -1.05
C ASN A 25 2.84 -4.95 -1.20
N MET A 26 2.60 -5.67 -0.10
CA MET A 26 2.73 -7.13 -0.07
C MET A 26 1.39 -7.88 -0.04
N GLU A 27 0.32 -7.24 0.44
CA GLU A 27 -0.96 -7.90 0.72
C GLU A 27 -2.09 -7.48 -0.24
N GLY A 28 -2.05 -6.26 -0.79
CA GLY A 28 -3.16 -5.63 -1.50
C GLY A 28 -3.67 -6.43 -2.68
N ALA A 29 -2.76 -6.90 -3.54
CA ALA A 29 -3.11 -7.71 -4.72
C ALA A 29 -3.74 -9.06 -4.33
N ALA A 30 -3.28 -9.69 -3.25
CA ALA A 30 -3.85 -10.95 -2.78
C ALA A 30 -5.26 -10.73 -2.21
N THR A 31 -5.45 -9.68 -1.39
CA THR A 31 -6.77 -9.30 -0.87
C THR A 31 -7.74 -8.97 -2.01
N ALA A 32 -7.33 -8.16 -2.99
CA ALA A 32 -8.15 -7.83 -4.15
C ALA A 32 -8.56 -9.07 -4.96
N ARG A 33 -7.64 -10.03 -5.13
CA ARG A 33 -7.95 -11.30 -5.81
C ARG A 33 -9.02 -12.10 -5.06
N VAL A 34 -8.91 -12.21 -3.73
CA VAL A 34 -9.88 -12.94 -2.90
C VAL A 34 -11.25 -12.24 -2.90
N CYS A 35 -11.29 -10.92 -2.68
CA CYS A 35 -12.54 -10.17 -2.73
C CYS A 35 -13.25 -10.32 -4.08
N ARG A 36 -12.50 -10.30 -5.19
CA ARG A 36 -13.05 -10.54 -6.52
C ARG A 36 -13.61 -11.96 -6.68
N GLU A 37 -12.91 -12.97 -6.17
CA GLU A 37 -13.35 -14.38 -6.23
C GLU A 37 -14.68 -14.60 -5.50
N PHE A 38 -14.85 -13.97 -4.34
CA PHE A 38 -16.04 -14.12 -3.50
C PHE A 38 -17.10 -13.04 -3.71
N GLY A 39 -16.93 -12.14 -4.70
CA GLY A 39 -17.88 -11.07 -4.98
C GLY A 39 -18.03 -10.03 -3.85
N LEU A 40 -16.98 -9.81 -3.05
CA LEU A 40 -16.98 -8.89 -1.92
C LEU A 40 -16.47 -7.50 -2.34
N PRO A 41 -17.10 -6.39 -1.88
CA PRO A 41 -16.56 -5.06 -2.10
C PRO A 41 -15.22 -4.88 -1.37
N LEU A 42 -14.30 -4.13 -1.97
CA LEU A 42 -13.00 -3.83 -1.39
C LEU A 42 -12.63 -2.36 -1.61
N LEU A 43 -12.16 -1.73 -0.55
CA LEU A 43 -11.45 -0.46 -0.58
C LEU A 43 -10.06 -0.67 0.05
N GLU A 44 -8.99 -0.32 -0.67
CA GLU A 44 -7.63 -0.34 -0.14
C GLU A 44 -7.11 1.09 0.06
N LEU A 45 -6.69 1.40 1.29
CA LEU A 45 -6.07 2.67 1.65
C LEU A 45 -4.60 2.44 2.00
N ARG A 46 -3.71 3.27 1.46
CA ARG A 46 -2.27 3.23 1.75
C ARG A 46 -1.73 4.64 2.00
N CYS A 47 -0.98 4.78 3.09
CA CYS A 47 -0.11 5.94 3.32
C CYS A 47 1.36 5.51 3.13
N VAL A 48 2.11 6.30 2.37
CA VAL A 48 3.49 5.96 1.99
C VAL A 48 4.43 6.28 3.15
N SER A 49 5.09 5.27 3.71
CA SER A 49 6.08 5.41 4.79
C SER A 49 7.48 5.75 4.31
N ASN A 50 7.81 5.40 3.07
CA ASN A 50 9.13 5.56 2.46
C ASN A 50 9.04 5.42 0.94
N LEU A 51 10.07 5.87 0.24
CA LEU A 51 10.25 5.62 -1.18
C LEU A 51 10.86 4.24 -1.42
N VAL A 52 10.69 3.73 -2.64
CA VAL A 52 11.42 2.53 -3.09
C VAL A 52 12.83 2.95 -3.47
N GLU A 53 13.77 2.61 -2.59
CA GLU A 53 15.18 2.91 -2.70
C GLU A 53 16.00 1.74 -2.12
N GLU A 54 17.32 1.91 -2.00
CA GLU A 54 18.14 0.96 -1.27
C GLU A 54 17.67 0.85 0.18
N ARG A 55 17.46 -0.39 0.63
CA ARG A 55 16.80 -0.66 1.91
C ARG A 55 17.55 -0.03 3.08
N ASP A 56 16.97 1.03 3.64
CA ASP A 56 17.39 1.66 4.89
C ASP A 56 16.19 1.90 5.79
N LEU A 57 16.04 1.06 6.82
CA LEU A 57 14.91 1.12 7.75
C LEU A 57 14.85 2.42 8.54
N ARG A 58 15.96 3.15 8.67
CA ARG A 58 16.00 4.42 9.42
C ARG A 58 15.25 5.54 8.70
N LYS A 59 15.07 5.41 7.38
CA LYS A 59 14.32 6.38 6.56
C LYS A 59 12.80 6.13 6.60
N TRP A 60 12.37 5.03 7.20
CA TRP A 60 10.97 4.64 7.21
C TRP A 60 10.20 5.40 8.29
N ARG A 61 9.21 6.20 7.87
CA ARG A 61 8.32 6.94 8.76
C ARG A 61 7.06 6.14 9.05
N LEU A 62 7.23 4.90 9.55
CA LEU A 62 6.12 3.97 9.76
C LEU A 62 5.08 4.51 10.74
N ARG A 63 5.51 5.06 11.89
CA ARG A 63 4.59 5.63 12.89
C ARG A 63 3.69 6.68 12.26
N GLU A 64 4.29 7.68 11.62
CA GLU A 64 3.58 8.81 11.02
C GLU A 64 2.66 8.37 9.87
N ALA A 65 3.10 7.40 9.05
CA ALA A 65 2.27 6.84 7.99
C ALA A 65 1.07 6.05 8.55
N CYS A 66 1.26 5.28 9.62
CA CYS A 66 0.17 4.58 10.30
C CYS A 66 -0.83 5.56 10.94
N ASP A 67 -0.34 6.59 11.63
CA ASP A 67 -1.18 7.61 12.27
C ASP A 67 -2.03 8.33 11.22
N ARG A 68 -1.41 8.76 10.11
CA ARG A 68 -2.11 9.38 8.98
C ARG A 68 -3.12 8.44 8.32
N CYS A 69 -2.78 7.16 8.18
CA CYS A 69 -3.69 6.17 7.61
C CYS A 69 -4.93 5.99 8.51
N GLY A 70 -4.75 5.98 9.84
CA GLY A 70 -5.83 5.95 10.81
C GLY A 70 -6.76 7.16 10.70
N GLU A 71 -6.21 8.36 10.61
CA GLU A 71 -6.98 9.60 10.40
C GLU A 71 -7.78 9.57 9.09
N ALA A 72 -7.14 9.19 7.99
CA ALA A 72 -7.79 9.09 6.68
C ALA A 72 -8.89 8.02 6.67
N ALA A 73 -8.66 6.87 7.31
CA ALA A 73 -9.66 5.82 7.46
C ALA A 73 -10.87 6.31 8.27
N ALA A 74 -10.65 7.05 9.37
CA ALA A 74 -11.73 7.61 10.17
C ALA A 74 -12.61 8.59 9.35
N LEU A 75 -11.99 9.45 8.53
CA LEU A 75 -12.72 10.36 7.64
C LEU A 75 -13.52 9.61 6.58
N LEU A 76 -12.93 8.59 5.94
CA LEU A 76 -13.63 7.76 4.96
C LEU A 76 -14.84 7.04 5.58
N LEU A 77 -14.67 6.46 6.77
CA LEU A 77 -15.75 5.77 7.47
C LEU A 77 -16.89 6.70 7.90
N GLN A 78 -16.60 7.95 8.26
CA GLN A 78 -17.64 8.95 8.51
C GLN A 78 -18.46 9.21 7.25
N GLY A 79 -17.80 9.39 6.10
CA GLY A 79 -18.47 9.58 4.81
C GLY A 79 -19.34 8.40 4.36
N LEU A 80 -18.92 7.16 4.68
CA LEU A 80 -19.64 5.94 4.34
C LEU A 80 -20.88 5.67 5.22
N ARG A 81 -21.02 6.36 6.36
CA ARG A 81 -22.15 6.17 7.30
C ARG A 81 -23.35 7.08 7.02
N HIS A 82 -23.30 7.86 5.93
CA HIS A 82 -24.34 8.83 5.58
C HIS A 82 -25.34 8.32 4.52
N ASP A 83 -25.47 7.01 4.35
CA ASP A 83 -26.58 6.37 3.63
C ASP A 83 -27.72 6.00 4.57
#